data_AF-A0AAU8ZS71-F1
#
_entry.id   AF-A0AAU8ZS71-F1
#
_cell.length_a   1.000
_cell.length_b   1.000
_cell.length_c   1.000
_cell.angle_alpha   90.00
_cell.angle_beta   90.00
_cell.angle_gamma   90.00
#
_symmetry.space_group_name_H-M   'P 1'
#
loop_
_entity.id
_entity.type
_entity.pdbx_description
1 polymer ?
#
loop_
_entity_poly.entity_id
_entity_poly.type
_entity_poly.pdbx_seq_one_letter_code
_entity_poly.pdbx_strand_id
1 'polypeptide(L)'
;MVIVMCENNHEQRVRKSIPVKYLSENENNQFNSVNGINMAPLPYPNGWFAAYFSHKLKKGKVIRVPYCGQDIVLYRTMSGVACAIDPYCPHLGAHLGYGASVVGEEIVCPFHGLSFDSDGYCSRVPEGAAVPKIALTKRYLHETDGVLFVWSNDKNTPPDWMLPALNTAGFSQNRYETYQLRGLCQDMTENSADPAHFSYLHGLKEVSTSCEQDGYKITYSMKAKVFGQPVHMVMKCYGLGYAVGEASFSRLGLTARTQALGTQTEPLSWTFRMIDSIRINRIAGLPRYMQKIVYAPLIFFIHRWFVETVKEDFIVWQNRKYLHKPGLIPGENNMAVYRRWVKQFY
;
A
#
# COMPACT_ATOMS: atom_id res chain seq x y z
N MET A 1 -3.05 46.41 44.39
CA MET A 1 -3.55 45.04 44.09
C MET A 1 -3.70 44.98 42.59
N VAL A 2 -2.77 44.29 41.93
CA VAL A 2 -2.49 44.41 40.49
C VAL A 2 -3.44 43.52 39.70
N ILE A 3 -4.02 44.08 38.64
CA ILE A 3 -4.80 43.39 37.61
C ILE A 3 -3.84 42.53 36.79
N VAL A 4 -4.11 41.22 36.66
CA VAL A 4 -3.43 40.36 35.69
C VAL A 4 -4.51 39.63 34.89
N MET A 5 -4.63 40.02 33.62
CA MET A 5 -5.33 39.27 32.59
C MET A 5 -4.53 37.99 32.31
N CYS A 6 -5.19 36.84 32.31
CA CYS A 6 -4.57 35.58 31.90
C CYS A 6 -4.90 35.34 30.42
N GLU A 7 -3.91 35.50 29.55
CA GLU A 7 -3.98 35.23 28.12
C GLU A 7 -4.05 33.71 27.86
N ASN A 8 -4.93 33.33 26.93
CA ASN A 8 -5.03 31.99 26.37
C ASN A 8 -3.81 31.67 25.50
N ASN A 9 -2.94 30.76 25.93
CA ASN A 9 -1.93 30.14 25.06
C ASN A 9 -2.31 28.69 24.73
N HIS A 10 -2.93 28.51 23.56
CA HIS A 10 -3.03 27.23 22.88
C HIS A 10 -1.68 26.91 22.22
N GLU A 11 -0.76 26.27 22.96
CA GLU A 11 0.42 25.66 22.34
C GLU A 11 0.03 24.36 21.61
N GLN A 12 0.06 24.42 20.28
CA GLN A 12 0.11 23.25 19.42
C GLN A 12 1.37 22.44 19.75
N ARG A 13 1.20 21.26 20.37
CA ARG A 13 2.26 20.26 20.46
C ARG A 13 2.64 19.78 19.06
N VAL A 14 3.67 20.40 18.49
CA VAL A 14 4.44 19.88 17.36
C VAL A 14 4.99 18.52 17.78
N ARG A 15 4.48 17.44 17.18
CA ARG A 15 5.09 16.11 17.30
C ARG A 15 6.51 16.21 16.74
N LYS A 16 7.52 16.16 17.60
CA LYS A 16 8.92 15.98 17.19
C LYS A 16 9.02 14.67 16.42
N SER A 17 9.15 14.76 15.10
CA SER A 17 9.52 13.65 14.24
C SER A 17 10.90 13.14 14.65
N ILE A 18 11.03 11.84 14.87
CA ILE A 18 12.33 11.18 15.00
C ILE A 18 13.09 11.46 13.69
N PRO A 19 14.33 11.98 13.72
CA PRO A 19 15.08 12.24 12.50
C PRO A 19 15.37 10.92 11.77
N VAL A 20 14.78 10.76 10.59
CA VAL A 20 15.13 9.68 9.67
C VAL A 20 16.51 10.03 9.10
N LYS A 21 17.56 9.37 9.59
CA LYS A 21 18.85 9.37 8.88
C LYS A 21 18.63 8.68 7.53
N TYR A 22 18.82 9.43 6.45
CA TYR A 22 18.82 8.91 5.08
C TYR A 22 20.00 7.95 4.89
N LEU A 23 19.78 6.91 4.09
CA LEU A 23 20.81 5.97 3.65
C LEU A 23 21.82 6.71 2.77
N SER A 24 23.13 6.55 3.04
CA SER A 24 24.16 7.01 2.10
C SER A 24 24.47 5.89 1.11
N GLU A 25 24.43 6.21 -0.18
CA GLU A 25 24.91 5.35 -1.25
C GLU A 25 26.46 5.36 -1.21
N ASN A 26 27.07 4.20 -1.00
CA ASN A 26 28.53 4.06 -1.09
C ASN A 26 28.89 3.66 -2.53
N GLU A 27 30.13 3.95 -2.97
CA GLU A 27 30.68 3.74 -4.34
C GLU A 27 30.49 2.31 -4.92
N ASN A 28 30.06 1.34 -4.11
CA ASN A 28 29.82 -0.06 -4.48
C ASN A 28 28.33 -0.48 -4.54
N ASN A 29 27.37 0.44 -4.66
CA ASN A 29 25.92 0.13 -4.62
C ASN A 29 25.48 -0.61 -3.32
N GLN A 30 26.19 -0.41 -2.22
CA GLN A 30 25.86 -1.00 -0.93
C GLN A 30 25.03 -0.02 -0.10
N PHE A 31 23.80 -0.43 0.24
CA PHE A 31 22.92 0.35 1.09
C PHE A 31 23.08 -0.14 2.55
N ASN A 32 23.47 0.78 3.43
CA ASN A 32 23.66 0.49 4.84
C ASN A 32 22.30 0.37 5.54
N SER A 33 21.84 -0.82 5.91
CA SER A 33 20.72 -0.89 6.86
C SER A 33 21.08 -0.13 8.15
N VAL A 34 20.08 0.33 8.90
CA VAL A 34 20.32 1.08 10.15
C VAL A 34 21.09 0.31 11.23
N ASN A 35 21.26 -1.00 11.05
CA ASN A 35 22.03 -1.87 11.93
C ASN A 35 23.46 -2.12 11.40
N GLY A 36 23.90 -1.41 10.36
CA GLY A 36 25.23 -1.56 9.76
C GLY A 36 25.41 -2.81 8.90
N ILE A 37 24.33 -3.53 8.59
CA ILE A 37 24.37 -4.68 7.68
C ILE A 37 24.25 -4.15 6.25
N ASN A 38 25.26 -4.42 5.43
CA ASN A 38 25.19 -4.25 3.98
C ASN A 38 24.12 -5.18 3.41
N MET A 39 23.02 -4.61 2.93
CA MET A 39 22.02 -5.33 2.16
C MET A 39 22.07 -4.88 0.72
N ALA A 40 22.18 -5.84 -0.19
CA ALA A 40 21.94 -5.58 -1.60
C ALA A 40 20.42 -5.41 -1.78
N PRO A 41 19.96 -4.32 -2.40
CA PRO A 41 18.55 -4.16 -2.74
C PRO A 41 18.17 -5.17 -3.82
N LEU A 42 16.87 -5.51 -3.87
CA LEU A 42 16.32 -6.23 -5.01
C LEU A 42 15.96 -5.22 -6.11
N PRO A 43 15.89 -5.65 -7.38
CA PRO A 43 15.24 -4.86 -8.44
C PRO A 43 13.82 -4.47 -8.03
N TYR A 44 13.23 -3.45 -8.65
CA TYR A 44 11.82 -3.15 -8.41
C TYR A 44 10.94 -4.19 -9.13
N PRO A 45 10.03 -4.88 -8.43
CA PRO A 45 9.22 -5.92 -9.04
C PRO A 45 8.15 -5.37 -9.99
N ASN A 46 7.82 -6.18 -10.98
CA ASN A 46 6.73 -5.95 -11.92
C ASN A 46 5.38 -6.30 -11.27
N GLY A 47 4.38 -5.43 -11.42
CA GLY A 47 3.04 -5.67 -10.89
C GLY A 47 2.27 -4.42 -10.48
N TRP A 48 1.09 -4.63 -9.90
CA TRP A 48 0.30 -3.56 -9.29
C TRP A 48 0.76 -3.28 -7.86
N PHE A 49 1.09 -2.01 -7.56
CA PHE A 49 1.40 -1.57 -6.19
C PHE A 49 0.55 -0.36 -5.80
N ALA A 50 0.22 -0.26 -4.52
CA ALA A 50 -0.61 0.82 -4.00
C ALA A 50 0.16 2.15 -3.95
N ALA A 51 -0.17 3.08 -4.84
CA ALA A 51 0.44 4.40 -4.82
C ALA A 51 -0.20 5.29 -3.73
N TYR A 52 -1.52 5.23 -3.56
CA TYR A 52 -2.22 6.08 -2.58
C TYR A 52 -3.61 5.56 -2.21
N PHE A 53 -4.21 6.09 -1.14
CA PHE A 53 -5.62 5.84 -0.87
C PHE A 53 -6.50 6.76 -1.72
N SER A 54 -7.45 6.17 -2.43
CA SER A 54 -8.37 6.88 -3.34
C SER A 54 -9.04 8.07 -2.66
N HIS A 55 -9.58 7.86 -1.44
CA HIS A 55 -10.30 8.89 -0.70
C HIS A 55 -9.42 10.06 -0.23
N LYS A 56 -8.09 9.90 -0.20
CA LYS A 56 -7.16 10.98 0.20
C LYS A 56 -6.83 11.89 -0.99
N LEU A 57 -6.85 11.38 -2.22
CA LEU A 57 -6.69 12.20 -3.43
C LEU A 57 -8.03 12.86 -3.78
N LYS A 58 -8.28 14.06 -3.25
CA LYS A 58 -9.51 14.82 -3.53
C LYS A 58 -9.51 15.37 -4.95
N LYS A 59 -10.70 15.68 -5.48
CA LYS A 59 -10.89 16.37 -6.77
C LYS A 59 -10.02 17.63 -6.83
N GLY A 60 -9.41 17.87 -7.98
CA GLY A 60 -8.56 19.02 -8.24
C GLY A 60 -7.18 18.98 -7.54
N LYS A 61 -6.82 17.88 -6.86
CA LYS A 61 -5.55 17.77 -6.16
C LYS A 61 -4.51 17.06 -7.01
N VAL A 62 -3.28 17.54 -6.88
CA VAL A 62 -2.05 16.94 -7.39
C VAL A 62 -1.20 16.54 -6.18
N ILE A 63 -0.63 15.34 -6.21
CA ILE A 63 0.29 14.87 -5.18
C ILE A 63 1.49 14.17 -5.83
N ARG A 64 2.66 14.35 -5.22
CA ARG A 64 3.86 13.56 -5.50
C ARG A 64 3.86 12.30 -4.62
N VAL A 65 4.25 11.17 -5.20
CA VAL A 65 4.36 9.89 -4.50
C VAL A 65 5.70 9.22 -4.86
N PRO A 66 6.57 8.94 -3.88
CA PRO A 66 7.73 8.07 -4.08
C PRO A 66 7.28 6.65 -4.45
N TYR A 67 7.85 6.09 -5.51
CA TYR A 67 7.35 4.88 -6.15
C TYR A 67 8.45 4.17 -6.97
N CYS A 68 8.86 2.98 -6.54
CA CYS A 68 9.80 2.12 -7.26
C CYS A 68 11.08 2.85 -7.73
N GLY A 69 11.72 3.59 -6.82
CA GLY A 69 13.00 4.28 -7.05
C GLY A 69 12.91 5.64 -7.73
N GLN A 70 11.71 6.11 -8.02
CA GLN A 70 11.47 7.42 -8.63
C GLN A 70 10.22 8.06 -8.02
N ASP A 71 9.96 9.32 -8.37
CA ASP A 71 8.67 9.93 -8.09
C ASP A 71 7.67 9.62 -9.21
N ILE A 72 6.40 9.50 -8.84
CA ILE A 72 5.27 9.64 -9.76
C ILE A 72 4.36 10.78 -9.27
N VAL A 73 3.54 11.30 -10.18
CA VAL A 73 2.52 12.29 -9.83
C VAL A 73 1.14 11.67 -10.01
N LEU A 74 0.35 11.75 -8.95
CA LEU A 74 -1.07 11.42 -9.00
C LEU A 74 -1.87 12.72 -8.98
N TYR A 75 -2.88 12.81 -9.83
CA TYR A 75 -3.84 13.90 -9.77
C TYR A 75 -5.25 13.38 -9.97
N ARG A 76 -6.23 14.13 -9.47
CA ARG A 76 -7.64 13.84 -9.73
C ARG A 76 -8.28 15.03 -10.42
N THR A 77 -8.90 14.77 -11.56
CA THR A 77 -9.63 15.79 -12.32
C THR A 77 -10.81 16.36 -11.52
N MET A 78 -11.42 17.42 -12.02
CA MET A 78 -12.61 18.02 -11.40
C MET A 78 -13.84 17.11 -11.55
N SER A 79 -13.95 16.33 -12.64
CA SER A 79 -14.98 15.28 -12.76
C SER A 79 -14.79 14.16 -11.72
N GLY A 80 -13.53 13.89 -11.35
CA GLY A 80 -13.17 12.93 -10.32
C GLY A 80 -12.37 11.74 -10.82
N VAL A 81 -11.88 11.76 -12.06
CA VAL A 81 -11.02 10.72 -12.62
C VAL A 81 -9.62 10.83 -12.03
N ALA A 82 -9.09 9.74 -11.47
CA ALA A 82 -7.70 9.68 -11.01
C ALA A 82 -6.76 9.34 -12.17
N CYS A 83 -5.62 10.03 -12.21
CA CYS A 83 -4.59 9.87 -13.24
C CYS A 83 -3.22 9.70 -12.56
N ALA A 84 -2.33 8.96 -13.20
CA ALA A 84 -0.93 8.79 -12.81
C ALA A 84 -0.01 9.08 -13.99
N ILE A 85 1.05 9.84 -13.74
CA ILE A 85 2.02 10.26 -14.75
C ILE A 85 3.44 10.24 -14.18
N ASP A 86 4.43 10.23 -15.08
CA ASP A 86 5.79 10.62 -14.72
C ASP A 86 5.84 12.08 -14.24
N PRO A 87 6.81 12.40 -13.38
CA PRO A 87 6.79 13.67 -12.67
C PRO A 87 7.19 14.86 -13.53
N TYR A 88 7.89 14.67 -14.65
CA TYR A 88 8.52 15.76 -15.38
C TYR A 88 7.73 16.18 -16.62
N CYS A 89 7.49 17.49 -16.74
CA CYS A 89 6.88 18.12 -17.90
C CYS A 89 7.79 17.97 -19.13
N PRO A 90 7.30 17.47 -20.28
CA PRO A 90 8.11 17.22 -21.47
C PRO A 90 8.54 18.50 -22.19
N HIS A 91 8.08 19.68 -21.74
CA HIS A 91 8.51 20.96 -22.30
C HIS A 91 9.95 21.28 -21.89
N LEU A 92 10.19 21.50 -20.59
CA LEU A 92 11.49 21.91 -20.05
C LEU A 92 11.80 21.24 -18.69
N GLY A 93 11.22 20.07 -18.42
CA GLY A 93 11.57 19.25 -17.26
C GLY A 93 11.04 19.74 -15.92
N ALA A 94 10.03 20.61 -15.89
CA ALA A 94 9.41 21.03 -14.63
C ALA A 94 8.76 19.84 -13.91
N HIS A 95 9.07 19.65 -12.63
CA HIS A 95 8.47 18.59 -11.84
C HIS A 95 7.02 18.94 -11.42
N LEU A 96 6.03 18.30 -12.03
CA LEU A 96 4.60 18.54 -11.86
C LEU A 96 4.08 18.23 -10.45
N GLY A 97 4.78 17.40 -9.67
CA GLY A 97 4.45 17.19 -8.26
C GLY A 97 4.60 18.43 -7.37
N TYR A 98 5.24 19.50 -7.85
CA TYR A 98 5.47 20.73 -7.11
C TYR A 98 4.78 21.91 -7.78
N GLY A 99 3.66 22.36 -7.24
CA GLY A 99 2.96 23.56 -7.68
C GLY A 99 2.05 23.39 -8.90
N ALA A 100 2.00 22.23 -9.55
CA ALA A 100 0.99 22.00 -10.59
C ALA A 100 -0.42 22.08 -10.01
N SER A 101 -1.37 22.44 -10.87
CA SER A 101 -2.78 22.52 -10.52
C SER A 101 -3.62 21.69 -11.48
N VAL A 102 -4.88 21.48 -11.14
CA VAL A 102 -5.85 20.83 -12.02
C VAL A 102 -6.92 21.84 -12.39
N VAL A 103 -7.19 21.97 -13.69
CA VAL A 103 -8.25 22.84 -14.23
C VAL A 103 -9.11 21.99 -15.15
N GLY A 104 -10.38 21.79 -14.77
CA GLY A 104 -11.27 20.85 -15.47
C GLY A 104 -10.70 19.43 -15.45
N GLU A 105 -10.40 18.89 -16.63
CA GLU A 105 -9.85 17.55 -16.82
C GLU A 105 -8.33 17.53 -17.06
N GLU A 106 -7.67 18.68 -16.94
CA GLU A 106 -6.27 18.83 -17.30
C GLU A 106 -5.40 19.13 -16.09
N ILE A 107 -4.17 18.63 -16.12
CA ILE A 107 -3.10 19.08 -15.22
C ILE A 107 -2.34 20.25 -15.87
N VAL A 108 -2.10 21.30 -15.10
CA VAL A 108 -1.44 22.53 -15.55
C VAL A 108 -0.05 22.62 -14.95
N CYS A 109 0.95 22.71 -15.83
CA CYS A 109 2.36 22.84 -15.46
C CYS A 109 2.61 24.16 -14.72
N PRO A 110 3.31 24.13 -13.57
CA PRO A 110 3.58 25.31 -12.76
C PRO A 110 4.55 26.29 -13.40
N PHE A 111 5.36 25.84 -14.37
CA PHE A 111 6.43 26.66 -14.92
C PHE A 111 5.95 27.60 -16.02
N HIS A 112 5.25 27.05 -17.02
CA HIS A 112 4.83 27.81 -18.20
C HIS A 112 3.33 27.66 -18.49
N GLY A 113 2.53 27.14 -17.55
CA GLY A 113 1.07 27.04 -17.70
C GLY A 113 0.56 26.08 -18.80
N LEU A 114 1.43 25.25 -19.38
CA LEU A 114 1.00 24.21 -20.33
C LEU A 114 0.01 23.26 -19.65
N SER A 115 -1.12 23.05 -20.28
CA SER A 115 -2.15 22.11 -19.83
C SER A 115 -2.03 20.80 -20.60
N PHE A 116 -2.20 19.69 -19.89
CA PHE A 116 -2.16 18.35 -20.43
C PHE A 116 -3.45 17.61 -20.05
N ASP A 117 -4.07 16.96 -21.01
CA ASP A 117 -5.29 16.19 -20.80
C ASP A 117 -5.03 14.88 -20.02
N SER A 118 -6.11 14.15 -19.73
CA SER A 118 -6.04 12.84 -19.05
C SER A 118 -5.32 11.76 -19.86
N ASP A 119 -5.14 11.97 -21.17
CA ASP A 119 -4.32 11.15 -22.07
C ASP A 119 -2.87 11.60 -22.16
N GLY A 120 -2.51 12.65 -21.43
CA GLY A 120 -1.17 13.16 -21.28
C GLY A 120 -0.77 14.10 -22.41
N TYR A 121 -1.60 14.29 -23.44
CA TYR A 121 -1.26 15.17 -24.56
C TYR A 121 -1.36 16.62 -24.13
N CYS A 122 -0.41 17.46 -24.58
CA CYS A 122 -0.55 18.90 -24.40
C CYS A 122 -1.78 19.37 -25.18
N SER A 123 -2.74 19.93 -24.46
CA SER A 123 -4.04 20.34 -24.99
C SER A 123 -4.16 21.85 -25.09
N ARG A 124 -3.40 22.59 -24.28
CA ARG A 124 -3.42 24.05 -24.25
C ARG A 124 -2.09 24.64 -23.79
N VAL A 125 -1.73 25.77 -24.39
CA VAL A 125 -0.64 26.65 -23.99
C VAL A 125 -1.21 28.01 -23.57
N PRO A 126 -0.55 28.76 -22.66
CA PRO A 126 -0.92 30.15 -22.44
C PRO A 126 -0.71 30.99 -23.71
N GLU A 127 -1.47 32.08 -23.84
CA GLU A 127 -1.25 33.15 -24.85
C GLU A 127 -1.46 32.78 -26.34
N GLY A 128 -2.25 31.75 -26.64
CA GLY A 128 -2.73 31.51 -28.02
C GLY A 128 -1.65 31.03 -29.01
N ALA A 129 -0.47 30.66 -28.51
CA ALA A 129 0.56 30.01 -29.30
C ALA A 129 0.10 28.63 -29.82
N ALA A 130 0.81 28.11 -30.82
CA ALA A 130 0.54 26.77 -31.33
C ALA A 130 0.85 25.71 -30.25
N VAL A 131 -0.08 24.77 -30.07
CA VAL A 131 0.08 23.66 -29.12
C VAL A 131 1.16 22.70 -29.62
N PRO A 132 2.25 22.47 -28.86
CA PRO A 132 3.32 21.57 -29.26
C PRO A 132 2.86 20.10 -29.23
N LYS A 133 3.43 19.28 -30.12
CA LYS A 133 3.21 17.82 -30.14
C LYS A 133 4.08 17.11 -29.10
N ILE A 134 3.79 17.38 -27.83
CA ILE A 134 4.44 16.76 -26.67
C ILE A 134 3.38 16.12 -25.77
N ALA A 135 3.78 15.08 -25.04
CA ALA A 135 2.90 14.37 -24.13
C ALA A 135 3.64 13.96 -22.84
N LEU A 136 2.92 13.95 -21.74
CA LEU A 136 3.35 13.34 -20.48
C LEU A 136 3.39 11.83 -20.65
N THR A 137 4.39 11.20 -20.05
CA THR A 137 4.39 9.74 -19.90
C THR A 137 3.31 9.34 -18.90
N LYS A 138 2.23 8.73 -19.39
CA LYS A 138 1.19 8.16 -18.53
C LYS A 138 1.65 6.88 -17.87
N ARG A 139 1.21 6.67 -16.64
CA ARG A 139 1.30 5.39 -15.93
C ARG A 139 -0.08 4.73 -15.92
N TYR A 140 -0.11 3.41 -16.01
CA TYR A 140 -1.36 2.66 -15.87
C TYR A 140 -1.81 2.72 -14.42
N LEU A 141 -3.02 3.21 -14.20
CA LEU A 141 -3.65 3.34 -12.90
C LEU A 141 -4.92 2.49 -12.86
N HIS A 142 -5.12 1.79 -11.74
CA HIS A 142 -6.35 1.07 -11.45
C HIS A 142 -6.88 1.51 -10.09
N GLU A 143 -8.03 2.21 -10.09
CA GLU A 143 -8.73 2.62 -8.89
C GLU A 143 -9.78 1.57 -8.51
N THR A 144 -9.47 0.76 -7.49
CA THR A 144 -10.40 -0.25 -6.95
C THR A 144 -10.25 -0.35 -5.43
N ASP A 145 -11.31 -0.80 -4.75
CA ASP A 145 -11.29 -1.14 -3.31
C ASP A 145 -10.77 -0.02 -2.38
N GLY A 146 -10.93 1.23 -2.80
CA GLY A 146 -10.51 2.43 -2.07
C GLY A 146 -9.01 2.77 -2.20
N VAL A 147 -8.32 2.17 -3.17
CA VAL A 147 -6.88 2.32 -3.42
C VAL A 147 -6.64 2.75 -4.87
N LEU A 148 -5.61 3.58 -5.07
CA LEU A 148 -5.04 3.88 -6.38
C LEU A 148 -3.83 2.96 -6.58
N PHE A 149 -3.99 1.91 -7.35
CA PHE A 149 -2.90 1.04 -7.78
C PHE A 149 -2.26 1.61 -9.04
N VAL A 150 -0.94 1.58 -9.11
CA VAL A 150 -0.18 1.94 -10.30
C VAL A 150 0.57 0.69 -10.78
N TRP A 151 0.66 0.49 -12.08
CA TRP A 151 1.43 -0.60 -12.64
C TRP A 151 2.91 -0.23 -12.66
N SER A 152 3.75 -1.12 -12.15
CA SER A 152 5.21 -1.01 -12.20
C SER A 152 5.77 -2.03 -13.18
N ASN A 153 6.57 -1.58 -14.13
CA ASN A 153 7.57 -2.37 -14.84
C ASN A 153 8.65 -1.44 -15.41
N ASP A 154 9.76 -2.05 -15.87
CA ASP A 154 10.94 -1.36 -16.39
C ASP A 154 10.65 -0.46 -17.61
N LYS A 155 9.72 -0.89 -18.48
CA LYS A 155 9.44 -0.27 -19.78
C LYS A 155 8.14 0.52 -19.84
N ASN A 156 7.42 0.64 -18.73
CA ASN A 156 6.07 1.19 -18.66
C ASN A 156 5.12 0.58 -19.73
N THR A 157 5.22 -0.74 -19.96
CA THR A 157 4.31 -1.45 -20.88
C THR A 157 2.96 -1.74 -20.20
N PRO A 158 1.87 -2.00 -20.97
CA PRO A 158 0.58 -2.33 -20.40
C PRO A 158 0.62 -3.46 -19.36
N PRO A 159 -0.30 -3.47 -18.38
CA PRO A 159 -0.42 -4.55 -17.41
C PRO A 159 -0.78 -5.89 -18.05
N ASP A 160 -0.08 -6.96 -17.65
CA ASP A 160 -0.38 -8.32 -18.11
C ASP A 160 -1.59 -8.94 -17.40
N TRP A 161 -2.00 -8.35 -16.27
CA TRP A 161 -3.12 -8.81 -15.45
C TRP A 161 -3.77 -7.65 -14.71
N MET A 162 -5.00 -7.87 -14.25
CA MET A 162 -5.78 -6.89 -13.48
C MET A 162 -6.09 -7.40 -12.08
N LEU A 163 -6.20 -6.48 -11.13
CA LEU A 163 -6.67 -6.80 -9.79
C LEU A 163 -8.19 -7.08 -9.79
N PRO A 164 -8.65 -8.13 -9.11
CA PRO A 164 -10.08 -8.37 -8.97
C PRO A 164 -10.68 -7.41 -7.94
N ALA A 165 -11.89 -6.91 -8.21
CA ALA A 165 -12.64 -6.13 -7.23
C ALA A 165 -13.07 -7.01 -6.05
N LEU A 166 -13.00 -6.47 -4.83
CA LEU A 166 -13.47 -7.19 -3.64
C LEU A 166 -14.99 -7.10 -3.49
N ASN A 167 -15.58 -8.18 -2.97
CA ASN A 167 -16.96 -8.14 -2.50
C ASN A 167 -17.04 -7.33 -1.20
N THR A 168 -17.58 -6.11 -1.27
CA THR A 168 -17.76 -5.22 -0.12
C THR A 168 -19.14 -5.34 0.53
N ALA A 169 -20.02 -6.20 0.02
CA ALA A 169 -21.38 -6.35 0.52
C ALA A 169 -21.39 -6.82 1.98
N GLY A 170 -22.08 -6.05 2.82
CA GLY A 170 -22.24 -6.33 4.25
C GLY A 170 -21.01 -6.00 5.11
N PHE A 171 -19.90 -5.54 4.52
CA PHE A 171 -18.74 -5.10 5.29
C PHE A 171 -18.95 -3.71 5.90
N SER A 172 -18.26 -3.46 7.02
CA SER A 172 -18.17 -2.17 7.68
C SER A 172 -17.49 -1.13 6.79
N GLN A 173 -17.50 0.12 7.23
CA GLN A 173 -16.57 1.10 6.68
C GLN A 173 -15.12 0.66 6.93
N ASN A 174 -14.25 0.99 5.98
CA ASN A 174 -12.83 0.72 6.03
C ASN A 174 -12.14 1.59 7.10
N ARG A 175 -11.19 0.99 7.81
CA ARG A 175 -10.15 1.68 8.57
C ARG A 175 -8.83 1.60 7.82
N TYR A 176 -8.03 2.65 7.89
CA TYR A 176 -6.85 2.82 7.05
C TYR A 176 -5.64 3.18 7.88
N GLU A 177 -4.51 2.53 7.62
CA GLU A 177 -3.22 2.88 8.21
C GLU A 177 -2.12 2.99 7.15
N THR A 178 -1.07 3.73 7.45
CA THR A 178 0.09 3.91 6.57
C THR A 178 1.36 4.04 7.39
N TYR A 179 2.36 3.23 7.04
CA TYR A 179 3.65 3.19 7.71
C TYR A 179 4.77 3.28 6.66
N GLN A 180 5.83 3.98 7.02
CA GLN A 180 7.09 3.93 6.27
C GLN A 180 8.01 2.95 6.97
N LEU A 181 8.45 1.95 6.23
CA LEU A 181 9.23 0.83 6.73
C LEU A 181 10.56 0.75 5.97
N ARG A 182 11.55 0.16 6.62
CA ARG A 182 12.85 -0.19 6.02
C ARG A 182 12.86 -1.64 5.57
N GLY A 183 13.80 -1.97 4.69
CA GLY A 183 13.97 -3.31 4.15
C GLY A 183 13.22 -3.51 2.83
N LEU A 184 12.70 -4.72 2.63
CA LEU A 184 12.10 -5.15 1.37
C LEU A 184 10.60 -5.35 1.53
N CYS A 185 9.80 -4.71 0.68
CA CYS A 185 8.35 -4.89 0.70
C CYS A 185 7.91 -6.33 0.43
N GLN A 186 8.74 -7.14 -0.24
CA GLN A 186 8.51 -8.57 -0.46
C GLN A 186 8.33 -9.36 0.84
N ASP A 187 8.89 -8.88 1.97
CA ASP A 187 8.75 -9.53 3.27
C ASP A 187 7.27 -9.66 3.67
N MET A 188 6.43 -8.68 3.29
CA MET A 188 4.99 -8.70 3.53
C MET A 188 4.30 -9.94 2.92
N THR A 189 4.55 -10.22 1.64
CA THR A 189 3.94 -11.38 0.96
C THR A 189 4.65 -12.69 1.32
N GLU A 190 5.92 -12.63 1.71
CA GLU A 190 6.68 -13.78 2.18
C GLU A 190 6.12 -14.32 3.50
N ASN A 191 5.74 -13.44 4.43
CA ASN A 191 5.08 -13.84 5.68
C ASN A 191 3.84 -14.69 5.43
N SER A 192 3.08 -14.44 4.35
CA SER A 192 1.89 -15.25 4.03
C SER A 192 2.23 -16.73 3.78
N ALA A 193 3.47 -17.03 3.39
CA ALA A 193 3.97 -18.37 3.14
C ALA A 193 4.52 -19.09 4.39
N ASP A 194 4.63 -18.41 5.53
CA ASP A 194 5.30 -18.90 6.73
C ASP A 194 4.28 -19.28 7.83
N PRO A 195 3.85 -20.56 7.94
CA PRO A 195 2.97 -20.98 9.04
C PRO A 195 3.62 -20.91 10.43
N ALA A 196 4.96 -20.94 10.51
CA ALA A 196 5.67 -21.01 11.78
C ALA A 196 5.69 -19.65 12.50
N HIS A 197 5.89 -18.54 11.77
CA HIS A 197 5.82 -17.20 12.39
C HIS A 197 4.44 -16.91 12.97
N PHE A 198 3.36 -17.36 12.32
CA PHE A 198 1.99 -17.23 12.85
C PHE A 198 1.85 -17.87 14.24
N SER A 199 2.51 -19.01 14.45
CA SER A 199 2.49 -19.69 15.76
C SER A 199 3.41 -19.02 16.78
N TYR A 200 4.63 -18.67 16.38
CA TYR A 200 5.66 -18.15 17.29
C TYR A 200 5.48 -16.67 17.62
N LEU A 201 5.32 -15.83 16.60
CA LEU A 201 5.22 -14.37 16.73
C LEU A 201 3.83 -13.96 17.21
N HIS A 202 2.78 -14.48 16.59
CA HIS A 202 1.39 -14.07 16.87
C HIS A 202 0.62 -15.00 17.82
N GLY A 203 1.29 -16.03 18.35
CA GLY A 203 0.71 -16.95 19.35
C GLY A 203 -0.47 -17.79 18.85
N LEU A 204 -0.63 -17.96 17.52
CA LEU A 204 -1.69 -18.77 16.95
C LEU A 204 -1.48 -20.26 17.27
N LYS A 205 -2.56 -20.96 17.60
CA LYS A 205 -2.51 -22.38 17.98
C LYS A 205 -3.09 -23.27 16.88
N GLU A 206 -2.60 -24.51 16.79
CA GLU A 206 -3.11 -25.54 15.86
C GLU A 206 -3.09 -25.08 14.39
N VAL A 207 -2.00 -24.41 14.00
CA VAL A 207 -1.84 -23.88 12.65
C VAL A 207 -1.65 -25.01 11.64
N SER A 208 -2.52 -25.05 10.64
CA SER A 208 -2.37 -25.91 9.46
C SER A 208 -2.57 -25.08 8.21
N THR A 209 -1.72 -25.27 7.20
CA THR A 209 -1.74 -24.45 5.98
C THR A 209 -1.66 -25.28 4.71
N SER A 210 -2.29 -24.78 3.65
CA SER A 210 -2.10 -25.21 2.27
C SER A 210 -1.92 -24.00 1.37
N CYS A 211 -1.27 -24.19 0.22
CA CYS A 211 -1.11 -23.13 -0.78
C CYS A 211 -1.47 -23.61 -2.19
N GLU A 212 -2.02 -22.70 -2.99
CA GLU A 212 -2.36 -22.91 -4.39
C GLU A 212 -1.89 -21.70 -5.22
N GLN A 213 -1.22 -21.95 -6.33
CA GLN A 213 -0.72 -20.93 -7.25
C GLN A 213 -1.53 -20.89 -8.53
N ASP A 214 -1.74 -19.68 -9.05
CA ASP A 214 -2.45 -19.43 -10.29
C ASP A 214 -1.92 -18.14 -10.91
N GLY A 215 -0.91 -18.27 -11.79
CA GLY A 215 -0.22 -17.16 -12.45
C GLY A 215 0.28 -16.10 -11.45
N TYR A 216 -0.25 -14.89 -11.58
CA TYR A 216 0.07 -13.73 -10.73
C TYR A 216 -0.50 -13.79 -9.31
N LYS A 217 -1.24 -14.85 -8.95
CA LYS A 217 -1.91 -15.02 -7.66
C LYS A 217 -1.42 -16.26 -6.93
N ILE A 218 -1.23 -16.14 -5.61
CA ILE A 218 -1.03 -17.28 -4.72
C ILE A 218 -2.02 -17.18 -3.55
N THR A 219 -2.67 -18.30 -3.23
CA THR A 219 -3.68 -18.40 -2.17
C THR A 219 -3.21 -19.34 -1.08
N TYR A 220 -3.29 -18.90 0.17
CA TYR A 220 -3.03 -19.68 1.35
C TYR A 220 -4.32 -19.89 2.12
N SER A 221 -4.60 -21.14 2.50
CA SER A 221 -5.68 -21.47 3.42
C SER A 221 -5.07 -21.93 4.73
N MET A 222 -5.44 -21.27 5.83
CA MET A 222 -4.93 -21.53 7.17
C MET A 222 -6.08 -21.81 8.14
N LYS A 223 -6.00 -22.90 8.91
CA LYS A 223 -6.86 -23.11 10.09
C LYS A 223 -6.02 -22.92 11.34
N ALA A 224 -6.57 -22.21 12.32
CA ALA A 224 -5.90 -21.95 13.61
C ALA A 224 -6.94 -21.72 14.72
N LYS A 225 -6.48 -21.49 15.94
CA LYS A 225 -7.28 -21.00 17.07
C LYS A 225 -6.78 -19.64 17.56
N VAL A 226 -7.69 -18.67 17.64
CA VAL A 226 -7.48 -17.32 18.22
C VAL A 226 -8.36 -17.21 19.46
N PHE A 227 -7.78 -16.94 20.63
CA PHE A 227 -8.49 -16.91 21.92
C PHE A 227 -9.39 -18.16 22.16
N GLY A 228 -8.91 -19.34 21.74
CA GLY A 228 -9.65 -20.60 21.84
C GLY A 228 -10.79 -20.79 20.83
N GLN A 229 -11.06 -19.81 19.97
CA GLN A 229 -12.05 -19.91 18.90
C GLN A 229 -11.40 -20.41 17.61
N PRO A 230 -11.98 -21.41 16.92
CA PRO A 230 -11.49 -21.83 15.62
C PRO A 230 -11.68 -20.69 14.60
N VAL A 231 -10.62 -20.40 13.87
CA VAL A 231 -10.61 -19.43 12.78
C VAL A 231 -10.13 -20.11 11.50
N HIS A 232 -10.81 -19.83 10.39
CA HIS A 232 -10.35 -20.19 9.05
C HIS A 232 -9.94 -18.91 8.33
N MET A 233 -8.68 -18.83 7.95
CA MET A 233 -8.08 -17.69 7.28
C MET A 233 -7.76 -18.07 5.83
N VAL A 234 -8.16 -17.21 4.89
CA VAL A 234 -7.76 -17.32 3.48
C VAL A 234 -7.00 -16.06 3.12
N MET A 235 -5.73 -16.20 2.74
CA MET A 235 -4.87 -15.10 2.32
C MET A 235 -4.58 -15.24 0.83
N LYS A 236 -4.84 -14.18 0.07
CA LYS A 236 -4.57 -14.12 -1.37
C LYS A 236 -3.57 -13.03 -1.63
N CYS A 237 -2.42 -13.36 -2.22
CA CYS A 237 -1.45 -12.39 -2.69
C CYS A 237 -1.57 -12.25 -4.21
N TYR A 238 -1.63 -11.01 -4.69
CA TYR A 238 -1.67 -10.64 -6.10
C TYR A 238 -0.39 -9.88 -6.43
N GLY A 239 0.56 -10.55 -7.07
CA GLY A 239 1.94 -10.07 -7.15
C GLY A 239 2.53 -9.80 -5.75
N LEU A 240 3.43 -8.82 -5.67
CA LEU A 240 4.09 -8.45 -4.41
C LEU A 240 3.50 -7.20 -3.74
N GLY A 241 2.63 -6.47 -4.45
CA GLY A 241 2.09 -5.21 -3.97
C GLY A 241 0.80 -5.32 -3.16
N TYR A 242 0.09 -6.45 -3.23
CA TYR A 242 -1.25 -6.59 -2.65
C TYR A 242 -1.52 -7.97 -2.07
N ALA A 243 -1.86 -8.02 -0.79
CA ALA A 243 -2.36 -9.22 -0.12
C ALA A 243 -3.71 -8.94 0.56
N VAL A 244 -4.64 -9.88 0.49
CA VAL A 244 -5.94 -9.82 1.14
C VAL A 244 -6.13 -11.05 2.00
N GLY A 245 -6.21 -10.86 3.31
CA GLY A 245 -6.54 -11.88 4.28
C GLY A 245 -8.00 -11.77 4.72
N GLU A 246 -8.75 -12.87 4.67
CA GLU A 246 -10.07 -12.99 5.28
C GLU A 246 -10.06 -14.04 6.38
N ALA A 247 -10.32 -13.62 7.62
CA ALA A 247 -10.43 -14.46 8.79
C ALA A 247 -11.91 -14.67 9.16
N SER A 248 -12.38 -15.91 9.10
CA SER A 248 -13.75 -16.30 9.41
C SER A 248 -13.86 -16.94 10.78
N PHE A 249 -14.59 -16.27 11.68
CA PHE A 249 -14.90 -16.71 13.04
C PHE A 249 -16.33 -17.29 13.06
N SER A 250 -16.46 -18.58 12.72
CA SER A 250 -17.74 -19.24 12.49
C SER A 250 -18.73 -19.11 13.67
N ARG A 251 -18.24 -19.29 14.90
CA ARG A 251 -19.07 -19.16 16.13
C ARG A 251 -19.59 -17.75 16.39
N LEU A 252 -18.93 -16.71 15.86
CA LEU A 252 -19.35 -15.32 16.00
C LEU A 252 -20.16 -14.84 14.78
N GLY A 253 -20.14 -15.59 13.68
CA GLY A 253 -20.68 -15.12 12.40
C GLY A 253 -19.95 -13.88 11.89
N LEU A 254 -18.67 -13.72 12.26
CA LEU A 254 -17.82 -12.57 11.96
C LEU A 254 -16.79 -12.98 10.90
N THR A 255 -16.67 -12.19 9.84
CA THR A 255 -15.55 -12.21 8.90
C THR A 255 -14.78 -10.91 9.09
N ALA A 256 -13.49 -11.00 9.42
CA ALA A 256 -12.58 -9.87 9.37
C ALA A 256 -11.76 -9.93 8.08
N ARG A 257 -11.61 -8.80 7.40
CA ARG A 257 -10.79 -8.68 6.20
C ARG A 257 -9.72 -7.62 6.42
N THR A 258 -8.49 -8.00 6.12
CA THR A 258 -7.32 -7.13 6.09
C THR A 258 -6.74 -7.10 4.68
N GLN A 259 -6.55 -5.90 4.14
CA GLN A 259 -5.79 -5.66 2.93
C GLN A 259 -4.42 -5.13 3.34
N ALA A 260 -3.36 -5.85 2.99
CA ALA A 260 -1.97 -5.47 3.20
C ALA A 260 -1.37 -5.04 1.85
N LEU A 261 -0.84 -3.82 1.80
CA LEU A 261 -0.47 -3.14 0.56
C LEU A 261 0.97 -2.64 0.70
N GLY A 262 1.89 -3.30 0.01
CA GLY A 262 3.32 -2.97 0.03
C GLY A 262 3.69 -2.18 -1.21
N THR A 263 4.61 -1.22 -1.10
CA THR A 263 5.19 -0.53 -2.27
C THR A 263 6.62 -0.16 -1.95
N GLN A 264 7.58 -0.79 -2.64
CA GLN A 264 8.98 -0.38 -2.56
C GLN A 264 9.11 1.05 -3.11
N THR A 265 9.60 1.99 -2.30
CA THR A 265 9.75 3.39 -2.71
C THR A 265 11.18 3.70 -3.10
N GLU A 266 12.14 3.14 -2.37
CA GLU A 266 13.59 3.28 -2.57
C GLU A 266 14.26 1.91 -2.33
N PRO A 267 15.56 1.72 -2.63
CA PRO A 267 16.21 0.40 -2.60
C PRO A 267 16.01 -0.40 -1.30
N LEU A 268 15.93 0.25 -0.14
CA LEU A 268 15.63 -0.39 1.16
C LEU A 268 14.59 0.40 2.00
N SER A 269 13.72 1.15 1.33
CA SER A 269 12.61 1.87 1.97
C SER A 269 11.32 1.55 1.23
N TRP A 270 10.23 1.37 1.98
CA TRP A 270 8.95 1.03 1.40
C TRP A 270 7.79 1.55 2.23
N THR A 271 6.66 1.79 1.58
CA THR A 271 5.42 2.16 2.24
C THR A 271 4.54 0.93 2.42
N PHE A 272 4.14 0.65 3.66
CA PHE A 272 3.10 -0.31 3.99
C PHE A 272 1.79 0.41 4.26
N ARG A 273 0.71 -0.02 3.60
CA ARG A 273 -0.65 0.47 3.83
C ARG A 273 -1.51 -0.71 4.26
N MET A 274 -2.44 -0.45 5.16
CA MET A 274 -3.36 -1.45 5.67
C MET A 274 -4.79 -0.93 5.56
N ILE A 275 -5.72 -1.81 5.18
CA ILE A 275 -7.16 -1.52 5.20
C ILE A 275 -7.89 -2.66 5.89
N ASP A 276 -8.61 -2.35 6.97
CA ASP A 276 -9.42 -3.32 7.70
C ASP A 276 -10.90 -3.04 7.57
N SER A 277 -11.67 -4.12 7.43
CA SER A 277 -13.13 -4.11 7.42
C SER A 277 -13.66 -5.40 8.02
N ILE A 278 -14.87 -5.36 8.58
CA ILE A 278 -15.51 -6.53 9.17
C ILE A 278 -16.93 -6.71 8.65
N ARG A 279 -17.38 -7.95 8.56
CA ARG A 279 -18.77 -8.32 8.25
C ARG A 279 -19.31 -9.22 9.33
N ILE A 280 -20.51 -8.94 9.82
CA ILE A 280 -21.20 -9.75 10.82
C ILE A 280 -22.53 -10.23 10.24
N ASN A 281 -22.63 -11.53 9.94
CA ASN A 281 -23.84 -12.11 9.33
C ASN A 281 -25.06 -12.00 10.25
N ARG A 282 -24.87 -12.03 11.57
CA ARG A 282 -25.95 -11.98 12.57
C ARG A 282 -26.73 -10.66 12.58
N ILE A 283 -26.16 -9.58 12.04
CA ILE A 283 -26.82 -8.26 11.99
C ILE A 283 -27.21 -7.85 10.57
N ALA A 284 -27.04 -8.74 9.58
CA ALA A 284 -27.30 -8.43 8.18
C ALA A 284 -28.74 -7.98 7.91
N GLY A 285 -29.70 -8.49 8.69
CA GLY A 285 -31.12 -8.11 8.61
C GLY A 285 -31.48 -6.80 9.31
N LEU A 286 -30.59 -6.20 10.10
CA LEU A 286 -30.88 -4.93 10.77
C LEU A 286 -30.87 -3.75 9.78
N PRO A 287 -31.64 -2.67 10.02
CA PRO A 287 -31.52 -1.44 9.26
C PRO A 287 -30.09 -0.88 9.23
N ARG A 288 -29.67 -0.28 8.10
CA ARG A 288 -28.28 0.20 7.88
C ARG A 288 -27.77 1.13 8.99
N TYR A 289 -28.63 1.98 9.55
CA TYR A 289 -28.23 2.89 10.63
C TYR A 289 -27.90 2.13 11.93
N MET A 290 -28.63 1.06 12.25
CA MET A 290 -28.32 0.18 13.38
C MET A 290 -27.04 -0.61 13.16
N GLN A 291 -26.84 -1.12 11.93
CA GLN A 291 -25.58 -1.79 11.59
C GLN A 291 -24.38 -0.86 11.78
N LYS A 292 -24.49 0.42 11.39
CA LYS A 292 -23.43 1.42 11.63
C LYS A 292 -23.12 1.60 13.11
N ILE A 293 -24.13 1.65 13.97
CA ILE A 293 -23.97 1.77 15.43
C ILE A 293 -23.21 0.55 15.98
N VAL A 294 -23.51 -0.66 15.50
CA VAL A 294 -22.81 -1.89 15.93
C VAL A 294 -21.37 -1.93 15.38
N TYR A 295 -21.19 -1.61 14.10
CA TYR A 295 -19.89 -1.69 13.46
C TYR A 295 -18.90 -0.68 14.02
N ALA A 296 -19.32 0.57 14.29
CA ALA A 296 -18.42 1.66 14.64
C ALA A 296 -17.45 1.37 15.80
N PRO A 297 -17.89 0.88 16.97
CA PRO A 297 -16.98 0.51 18.06
C PRO A 297 -16.21 -0.78 17.74
N LEU A 298 -16.86 -1.78 17.14
CA LEU A 298 -16.23 -3.09 16.94
C LEU A 298 -15.07 -3.03 15.93
N ILE A 299 -15.26 -2.35 14.80
CA ILE A 299 -14.18 -2.18 13.80
C ILE A 299 -13.02 -1.38 14.39
N PHE A 300 -13.27 -0.44 15.30
CA PHE A 300 -12.21 0.32 15.95
C PHE A 300 -11.29 -0.59 16.79
N PHE A 301 -11.87 -1.44 17.63
CA PHE A 301 -11.09 -2.35 18.47
C PHE A 301 -10.40 -3.45 17.66
N ILE A 302 -11.10 -4.04 16.69
CA ILE A 302 -10.53 -5.08 15.83
C ILE A 302 -9.37 -4.53 14.98
N HIS A 303 -9.55 -3.35 14.38
CA HIS A 303 -8.49 -2.69 13.62
C HIS A 303 -7.27 -2.39 14.50
N ARG A 304 -7.48 -1.86 15.71
CA ARG A 304 -6.38 -1.61 16.65
C ARG A 304 -5.64 -2.91 17.00
N TRP A 305 -6.36 -4.01 17.21
CA TRP A 305 -5.74 -5.31 17.47
C TRP A 305 -4.90 -5.79 16.28
N PHE A 306 -5.42 -5.72 15.04
CA PHE A 306 -4.65 -6.06 13.84
C PHE A 306 -3.39 -5.20 13.67
N VAL A 307 -3.50 -3.89 13.90
CA VAL A 307 -2.37 -2.97 13.83
C VAL A 307 -1.28 -3.36 14.82
N GLU A 308 -1.63 -3.69 16.06
CA GLU A 308 -0.63 -4.12 17.05
C GLU A 308 -0.02 -5.48 16.68
N THR A 309 -0.82 -6.44 16.18
CA THR A 309 -0.29 -7.73 15.71
C THR A 309 0.70 -7.56 14.56
N VAL A 310 0.37 -6.75 13.55
CA VAL A 310 1.26 -6.53 12.39
C VAL A 310 2.50 -5.69 12.75
N LYS A 311 2.46 -4.88 13.80
CA LYS A 311 3.66 -4.18 14.29
C LYS A 311 4.72 -5.14 14.82
N GLU A 312 4.36 -6.34 15.27
CA GLU A 312 5.33 -7.38 15.62
C GLU A 312 6.14 -7.80 14.39
N ASP A 313 5.49 -7.92 13.23
CA ASP A 313 6.16 -8.19 11.95
C ASP A 313 7.11 -7.06 11.55
N PHE A 314 6.74 -5.80 11.81
CA PHE A 314 7.59 -4.65 11.47
C PHE A 314 8.95 -4.71 12.16
N ILE A 315 9.03 -5.31 13.36
CA ILE A 315 10.30 -5.52 14.05
C ILE A 315 11.15 -6.51 13.27
N VAL A 316 10.58 -7.60 12.76
CA VAL A 316 11.31 -8.60 11.98
C VAL A 316 11.71 -8.04 10.61
N TRP A 317 10.77 -7.47 9.85
CA TRP A 317 11.01 -6.96 8.49
C TRP A 317 12.10 -5.88 8.44
N GLN A 318 12.10 -4.96 9.40
CA GLN A 318 13.07 -3.87 9.39
C GLN A 318 14.47 -4.28 9.85
N ASN A 319 14.64 -5.48 10.41
CA ASN A 319 15.89 -5.94 11.01
C ASN A 319 16.41 -7.26 10.41
N ARG A 320 15.70 -7.86 9.45
CA ARG A 320 16.12 -9.10 8.78
C ARG A 320 16.97 -8.81 7.53
N LYS A 321 17.81 -9.79 7.17
CA LYS A 321 18.53 -9.82 5.89
C LYS A 321 17.81 -10.72 4.90
N TYR A 322 17.80 -10.31 3.63
CA TYR A 322 17.36 -11.19 2.54
C TYR A 322 18.34 -12.35 2.30
N LEU A 323 17.82 -13.58 2.32
CA LEU A 323 18.60 -14.79 2.04
C LEU A 323 18.13 -15.39 0.71
N HIS A 324 19.02 -15.43 -0.29
CA HIS A 324 18.74 -16.08 -1.58
C HIS A 324 18.49 -17.59 -1.45
N LYS A 325 19.16 -18.23 -0.50
CA LYS A 325 19.04 -19.66 -0.20
C LYS A 325 18.83 -19.84 1.32
N PRO A 326 17.60 -19.69 1.82
CA PRO A 326 17.31 -19.90 3.24
C PRO A 326 17.48 -21.39 3.60
N GLY A 327 17.95 -21.68 4.81
CA GLY A 327 18.02 -23.03 5.36
C GLY A 327 16.66 -23.47 5.89
N LEU A 328 15.79 -23.95 5.00
CA LEU A 328 14.43 -24.37 5.36
C LEU A 328 14.44 -25.67 6.19
N ILE A 329 13.56 -25.74 7.18
CA ILE A 329 13.35 -26.94 8.00
C ILE A 329 12.16 -27.76 7.48
N PRO A 330 12.03 -29.05 7.87
CA PRO A 330 10.88 -29.87 7.50
C PRO A 330 9.55 -29.21 7.90
N GLY A 331 8.62 -29.08 6.95
CA GLY A 331 7.32 -28.43 7.15
C GLY A 331 7.18 -27.04 6.50
N GLU A 332 8.27 -26.40 6.10
CA GLU A 332 8.27 -25.07 5.47
C GLU A 332 8.10 -25.10 3.94
N ASN A 333 7.36 -26.07 3.42
CA ASN A 333 7.21 -26.30 1.98
C ASN A 333 6.62 -25.08 1.23
N ASN A 334 5.70 -24.35 1.88
CA ASN A 334 5.07 -23.16 1.33
C ASN A 334 6.08 -22.06 1.01
N MET A 335 7.18 -21.96 1.76
CA MET A 335 8.23 -20.96 1.52
C MET A 335 8.98 -21.25 0.22
N ALA A 336 9.34 -22.52 -0.02
CA ALA A 336 9.99 -22.92 -1.27
C ALA A 336 9.08 -22.69 -2.49
N VAL A 337 7.77 -22.95 -2.33
CA VAL A 337 6.74 -22.71 -3.33
C VAL A 337 6.63 -21.20 -3.65
N TYR A 338 6.52 -20.36 -2.61
CA TYR A 338 6.51 -18.90 -2.74
C TYR A 338 7.77 -18.35 -3.43
N ARG A 339 8.96 -18.82 -3.03
CA ARG A 339 10.24 -18.38 -3.61
C ARG A 339 10.41 -18.75 -5.08
N ARG A 340 9.73 -19.80 -5.58
CA ARG A 340 9.67 -20.09 -7.02
C ARG A 340 8.69 -19.17 -7.72
N TRP A 341 7.50 -19.00 -7.13
CA TRP A 341 6.44 -18.13 -7.65
C TRP A 341 6.90 -16.68 -7.80
N VAL A 342 7.60 -16.12 -6.81
CA VAL A 342 8.00 -14.71 -6.79
C VAL A 342 9.00 -14.32 -7.89
N LYS A 343 9.75 -15.28 -8.43
CA LYS A 343 10.73 -15.04 -9.49
C LYS A 343 10.12 -14.48 -10.77
N GLN A 344 8.83 -14.67 -11.01
CA GLN A 344 8.17 -14.16 -12.21
C GLN A 344 7.99 -12.63 -12.20
N PHE A 345 8.09 -11.99 -11.03
CA PHE A 345 7.91 -10.55 -10.88
C PHE A 345 9.23 -9.78 -10.94
N TYR A 346 10.36 -10.47 -11.03
CA TYR A 346 11.69 -9.88 -11.22
C TYR A 346 12.25 -10.38 -12.55
#